data_AF-A0A7W4EGK3-F1
#
_entry.id   AF-A0A7W4EGK3-F1
#
_cell.length_a   1.000
_cell.length_b   1.000
_cell.length_c   1.000
_cell.angle_alpha   90.00
_cell.angle_beta   90.00
_cell.angle_gamma   90.00
#
_symmetry.space_group_name_H-M   'P 1'
#
loop_
_entity.id
_entity.type
_entity.pdbx_description
1 polymer ?
#
loop_
_entity_poly.entity_id
_entity_poly.type
_entity_poly.pdbx_seq_one_letter_code
_entity_poly.pdbx_strand_id
1 'polypeptide(L)'
;MEILRINKIVFFLCLVSIKLYSQETNGFYLTKDTIKIPDPIIISVKGKAGKIITSSQEYNKVSNIEKLLNDNKAFLYFDDSMGLGFYINDIWEKNNFKISECDCCDKKNTIVKGNTTLTKLPLARFYLGFTKVSFYNKKTVTIDKKKFLIKNKENFYPILFPLCD
;
A
#
# COMPACT_ATOMS: atom_id res chain seq x y z
N MET A 1 48.04 -33.10 -13.72
CA MET A 1 47.53 -31.89 -14.42
C MET A 1 46.06 -31.72 -14.05
N GLU A 2 45.77 -31.28 -12.82
CA GLU A 2 44.42 -31.29 -12.23
C GLU A 2 43.84 -29.89 -11.95
N ILE A 3 44.42 -28.84 -12.54
CA ILE A 3 44.01 -27.45 -12.28
C ILE A 3 42.86 -27.01 -13.21
N LEU A 4 42.58 -27.74 -14.30
CA LEU A 4 41.56 -27.31 -15.28
C LEU A 4 40.10 -27.65 -14.92
N ARG A 5 39.85 -28.57 -13.98
CA ARG A 5 38.48 -29.04 -13.67
C ARG A 5 37.74 -28.15 -12.66
N ILE A 6 38.46 -27.46 -11.79
CA ILE A 6 37.86 -26.60 -10.74
C ILE A 6 37.33 -25.28 -11.32
N ASN A 7 37.92 -24.79 -12.41
CA ASN A 7 37.54 -23.50 -13.02
C ASN A 7 36.14 -23.46 -13.63
N LYS A 8 35.60 -24.57 -14.13
CA LYS A 8 34.26 -24.56 -14.77
C LYS A 8 33.12 -24.48 -13.74
N ILE A 9 33.26 -25.14 -12.60
CA ILE A 9 32.22 -25.15 -11.55
C ILE A 9 32.16 -23.79 -10.85
N VAL A 10 33.32 -23.19 -10.56
CA VAL A 10 33.40 -21.85 -9.95
C VAL A 10 32.86 -20.78 -10.90
N PHE A 11 33.17 -20.86 -12.21
CA PHE A 11 32.62 -19.93 -13.20
C PHE A 11 31.11 -20.10 -13.39
N PHE A 12 30.60 -21.33 -13.34
CA PHE A 12 29.16 -21.59 -13.37
C PHE A 12 28.46 -21.03 -12.14
N LEU A 13 29.00 -21.24 -10.94
CA LEU A 13 28.51 -20.65 -9.68
C LEU A 13 28.51 -19.11 -9.70
N CYS A 14 29.56 -18.49 -10.25
CA CYS A 14 29.61 -17.05 -10.46
C CYS A 14 28.58 -16.54 -11.49
N LEU A 15 28.23 -17.33 -12.50
CA LEU A 15 27.19 -16.98 -13.48
C LEU A 15 25.77 -17.11 -12.89
N VAL A 16 25.52 -18.08 -12.00
CA VAL A 16 24.21 -18.19 -11.32
C VAL A 16 24.02 -17.09 -10.26
N SER A 17 25.10 -16.61 -9.62
CA SER A 17 24.99 -15.52 -8.64
C SER A 17 24.66 -14.16 -9.25
N ILE A 18 25.01 -13.90 -10.52
CA ILE A 18 24.56 -12.69 -11.24
C ILE A 18 23.04 -12.71 -11.47
N LYS A 19 22.44 -13.90 -11.65
CA LYS A 19 20.97 -14.05 -11.75
C LYS A 19 20.27 -14.06 -10.39
N LEU A 20 20.95 -14.43 -9.31
CA LEU A 20 20.39 -14.35 -7.95
C LEU A 20 20.33 -12.91 -7.42
N TYR A 21 21.14 -12.00 -7.96
CA TYR A 21 21.14 -10.57 -7.60
C TYR A 21 20.15 -9.70 -8.37
N SER A 22 19.38 -10.29 -9.29
CA SER A 22 18.24 -9.64 -9.93
C SER A 22 16.92 -10.16 -9.33
N GLN A 23 16.85 -10.25 -8.00
CA GLN A 23 15.54 -10.12 -7.38
C GLN A 23 15.14 -8.65 -7.54
N GLU A 24 14.24 -8.37 -8.49
CA GLU A 24 13.42 -7.18 -8.41
C GLU A 24 12.85 -7.16 -6.99
N THR A 25 13.38 -6.28 -6.14
CA THR A 25 12.92 -6.12 -4.77
C THR A 25 11.61 -5.37 -4.85
N ASN A 26 10.57 -6.05 -5.29
CA ASN A 26 9.25 -5.49 -5.49
C ASN A 26 8.81 -4.86 -4.18
N GLY A 27 8.83 -3.53 -4.12
CA GLY A 27 8.39 -2.76 -2.97
C GLY A 27 6.87 -2.81 -2.77
N PHE A 28 6.19 -3.61 -3.58
CA PHE A 28 4.75 -3.71 -3.69
C PHE A 28 4.32 -5.09 -4.21
N TYR A 29 3.24 -5.62 -3.65
CA TYR A 29 2.54 -6.81 -4.11
C TYR A 29 1.03 -6.55 -4.04
N LEU A 30 0.29 -7.10 -5.00
CA LEU A 30 -1.17 -7.10 -4.99
C LEU A 30 -1.64 -8.55 -5.00
N THR A 31 -2.60 -8.89 -4.14
CA THR A 31 -3.21 -10.21 -4.11
C THR A 31 -4.60 -10.17 -4.71
N LYS A 32 -5.14 -11.34 -5.07
CA LYS A 32 -6.54 -11.48 -5.48
C LYS A 32 -7.50 -11.55 -4.28
N ASP A 33 -6.96 -11.58 -3.07
CA ASP A 33 -7.76 -11.66 -1.86
C ASP A 33 -8.49 -10.35 -1.63
N THR A 34 -9.70 -10.46 -1.11
CA THR A 34 -10.51 -9.30 -0.73
C THR A 34 -10.73 -9.29 0.76
N ILE A 35 -10.68 -8.11 1.36
CA ILE A 35 -11.09 -7.87 2.74
C ILE A 35 -12.39 -7.08 2.77
N LYS A 36 -13.24 -7.36 3.76
CA LYS A 36 -14.44 -6.59 4.05
C LYS A 36 -14.22 -5.72 5.29
N ILE A 37 -14.45 -4.42 5.16
CA ILE A 37 -14.47 -3.48 6.30
C ILE A 37 -15.90 -2.96 6.43
N PRO A 38 -16.59 -3.20 7.56
CA PRO A 38 -17.92 -2.66 7.80
C PRO A 38 -17.83 -1.15 8.05
N ASP A 39 -18.75 -0.39 7.46
CA ASP A 39 -18.82 1.08 7.56
C ASP A 39 -17.45 1.76 7.47
N PRO A 40 -16.74 1.62 6.33
CA PRO A 40 -15.38 2.09 6.22
C PRO A 40 -15.31 3.61 6.14
N ILE A 41 -14.27 4.14 6.78
CA ILE A 41 -13.89 5.53 6.70
C ILE A 41 -12.44 5.63 6.24
N ILE A 42 -12.22 6.56 5.32
CA ILE A 42 -10.88 7.02 4.95
C ILE A 42 -10.47 8.14 5.91
N ILE A 43 -9.24 8.09 6.38
CA ILE A 43 -8.62 9.07 7.24
C ILE A 43 -7.47 9.73 6.49
N SER A 44 -7.52 11.06 6.38
CA SER A 44 -6.44 11.90 5.85
C SER A 44 -5.97 12.87 6.93
N VAL A 45 -4.66 13.09 7.04
CA VAL A 45 -4.09 14.03 8.02
C VAL A 45 -3.47 15.22 7.28
N LYS A 46 -3.85 16.44 7.67
CA LYS A 46 -3.34 17.68 7.09
C LYS A 46 -1.81 17.73 7.15
N GLY A 47 -1.18 18.05 6.02
CA GLY A 47 0.29 18.13 5.90
C GLY A 47 1.00 16.77 5.83
N LYS A 48 0.27 15.65 5.74
CA LYS A 48 0.82 14.30 5.55
C LYS A 48 0.43 13.75 4.18
N ALA A 49 1.38 13.03 3.56
CA ALA A 49 1.13 12.28 2.34
C ALA A 49 0.55 10.91 2.68
N GLY A 50 -0.49 10.49 1.95
CA GLY A 50 -1.14 9.20 2.13
C GLY A 50 -2.48 9.27 2.86
N LYS A 51 -3.20 8.16 2.84
CA LYS A 51 -4.53 7.96 3.43
C LYS A 51 -4.59 6.61 4.12
N ILE A 52 -5.44 6.50 5.12
CA ILE A 52 -5.68 5.29 5.91
C ILE A 52 -7.13 4.89 5.77
N ILE A 53 -7.42 3.60 5.88
CA ILE A 53 -8.78 3.10 5.97
C ILE A 53 -8.96 2.25 7.23
N THR A 54 -10.10 2.41 7.88
CA THR A 54 -10.56 1.62 9.03
C THR A 54 -12.08 1.62 9.06
N SER A 55 -12.70 0.91 10.01
CA SER A 55 -14.14 1.04 10.27
C SER A 55 -14.42 2.24 11.17
N SER A 56 -15.59 2.88 11.01
CA SER A 56 -16.05 3.91 11.94
C SER A 56 -16.03 3.44 13.40
N GLN A 57 -16.37 2.16 13.63
CA GLN A 57 -16.41 1.57 14.96
C GLN A 57 -15.02 1.53 15.62
N GLU A 58 -13.99 1.06 14.91
CA GLU A 58 -12.63 1.00 15.46
C GLU A 58 -12.05 2.40 15.68
N TYR A 59 -12.32 3.33 14.75
CA TYR A 59 -11.91 4.71 14.92
C TYR A 59 -12.54 5.38 16.14
N ASN A 60 -13.82 5.19 16.39
CA ASN A 60 -14.51 5.79 17.54
C ASN A 60 -14.01 5.23 18.89
N LYS A 61 -13.45 4.02 18.92
CA LYS A 61 -12.87 3.43 20.14
C LYS A 61 -11.48 3.98 20.48
N VAL A 62 -10.61 4.09 19.48
CA VAL A 62 -9.19 4.40 19.71
C VAL A 62 -8.86 5.84 19.36
N SER A 63 -9.40 6.37 18.25
CA SER A 63 -9.16 7.69 17.65
C SER A 63 -7.70 8.07 17.35
N ASN A 64 -6.72 7.36 17.91
CA ASN A 64 -5.29 7.48 17.67
C ASN A 64 -4.88 6.63 16.45
N ILE A 65 -4.43 7.31 15.41
CA ILE A 65 -4.06 6.71 14.12
C ILE A 65 -2.86 5.76 14.23
N GLU A 66 -1.81 6.13 14.99
CA GLU A 66 -0.61 5.29 15.14
C GLU A 66 -0.96 3.98 15.87
N LYS A 67 -1.79 4.08 16.92
CA LYS A 67 -2.28 2.89 17.62
C LYS A 67 -3.15 2.00 16.72
N LEU A 68 -4.05 2.57 15.94
CA LEU A 68 -4.87 1.81 14.98
C LEU A 68 -4.01 1.04 13.96
N LEU A 69 -2.94 1.64 13.46
CA LEU A 69 -2.01 0.98 12.55
C LEU A 69 -1.22 -0.13 13.25
N ASN A 70 -0.71 0.11 14.45
CA ASN A 70 0.08 -0.87 15.20
C ASN A 70 -0.77 -2.08 15.65
N ASP A 71 -2.05 -1.87 15.94
CA ASP A 71 -2.99 -2.91 16.36
C ASP A 71 -3.62 -3.66 15.16
N ASN A 72 -3.17 -3.40 13.93
CA ASN A 72 -3.74 -3.93 12.67
C ASN A 72 -5.26 -3.66 12.53
N LYS A 73 -5.73 -2.54 13.11
CA LYS A 73 -7.13 -2.07 13.03
C LYS A 73 -7.34 -1.04 11.92
N ALA A 74 -6.26 -0.59 11.30
CA ALA A 74 -6.29 0.28 10.14
C ALA A 74 -5.23 -0.15 9.13
N PHE A 75 -5.50 0.18 7.87
CA PHE A 75 -4.69 -0.21 6.73
C PHE A 75 -4.32 1.03 5.92
N LEU A 76 -3.26 0.94 5.13
CA LEU A 76 -3.02 1.97 4.11
C LEU A 76 -4.16 1.95 3.10
N TYR A 77 -4.58 3.12 2.63
CA TYR A 77 -5.59 3.23 1.58
C TYR A 77 -4.93 3.72 0.29
N PHE A 78 -5.22 3.04 -0.80
CA PHE A 78 -4.83 3.47 -2.13
C PHE A 78 -5.90 4.36 -2.76
N ASP A 79 -5.44 5.45 -3.36
CA ASP A 79 -6.25 6.40 -4.13
C ASP A 79 -5.40 6.83 -5.34
N ASP A 80 -6.00 6.96 -6.52
CA ASP A 80 -5.30 7.30 -7.77
C ASP A 80 -4.53 8.62 -7.69
N SER A 81 -4.98 9.55 -6.84
CA SER A 81 -4.24 10.80 -6.52
C SER A 81 -2.86 10.58 -5.90
N MET A 82 -2.52 9.35 -5.51
CA MET A 82 -1.21 8.97 -4.97
C MET A 82 -0.23 8.53 -6.05
N GLY A 83 -0.66 8.42 -7.31
CA GLY A 83 0.22 8.10 -8.44
C GLY A 83 0.81 6.69 -8.42
N LEU A 84 0.37 5.79 -7.53
CA LEU A 84 0.83 4.38 -7.59
C LEU A 84 0.24 3.65 -8.78
N GLY A 85 -0.93 4.06 -9.32
CA GLY A 85 -1.56 3.49 -10.52
C GLY A 85 -0.58 3.33 -11.68
N PHE A 86 0.25 4.35 -11.95
CA PHE A 86 1.30 4.32 -12.97
C PHE A 86 2.35 3.21 -12.80
N TYR A 87 2.53 2.68 -11.59
CA TYR A 87 3.54 1.65 -11.28
C TYR A 87 2.94 0.25 -11.13
N ILE A 88 1.62 0.14 -11.11
CA ILE A 88 0.90 -1.11 -10.86
C ILE A 88 -0.07 -1.46 -11.99
N ASN A 89 -0.18 -0.62 -13.03
CA ASN A 89 -0.95 -0.91 -14.25
C ASN A 89 -0.61 -2.28 -14.84
N ASP A 90 0.68 -2.62 -14.98
CA ASP A 90 1.10 -3.93 -15.48
C ASP A 90 0.63 -5.08 -14.57
N ILE A 91 0.57 -4.85 -13.25
CA ILE A 91 0.07 -5.83 -12.28
C ILE A 91 -1.45 -5.95 -12.38
N TRP A 92 -2.15 -4.84 -12.61
CA TRP A 92 -3.59 -4.77 -12.77
C TRP A 92 -4.06 -5.49 -14.04
N GLU A 93 -3.45 -5.18 -15.17
CA GLU A 93 -3.73 -5.80 -16.46
C GLU A 93 -3.43 -7.30 -16.45
N LYS A 94 -2.26 -7.71 -15.94
CA LYS A 94 -1.90 -9.14 -15.85
C LYS A 94 -2.86 -9.97 -14.99
N ASN A 95 -3.52 -9.35 -14.02
CA ASN A 95 -4.42 -10.04 -13.09
C ASN A 95 -5.91 -9.85 -13.40
N ASN A 96 -6.27 -9.13 -14.48
CA ASN A 96 -7.65 -8.78 -14.82
C ASN A 96 -8.43 -8.11 -13.67
N PHE A 97 -7.75 -7.26 -12.89
CA PHE A 97 -8.43 -6.50 -11.84
C PHE A 97 -9.31 -5.42 -12.47
N LYS A 98 -10.62 -5.49 -12.24
CA LYS A 98 -11.55 -4.39 -12.55
C LYS A 98 -11.45 -3.34 -11.45
N ILE A 99 -10.55 -2.39 -11.62
CA ILE A 99 -10.52 -1.19 -10.77
C ILE A 99 -11.34 -0.16 -11.52
N SER A 100 -12.62 -0.11 -11.21
CA SER A 100 -13.45 1.04 -11.55
C SER A 100 -13.02 2.23 -10.69
N GLU A 101 -13.12 3.45 -11.24
CA GLU A 101 -13.16 4.65 -10.42
C GLU A 101 -14.39 4.51 -9.52
N CYS A 102 -14.19 4.19 -8.25
CA CYS A 102 -15.32 4.19 -7.33
C CYS A 102 -15.73 5.65 -7.16
N ASP A 103 -17.02 5.93 -7.30
CA ASP A 103 -17.62 7.19 -6.82
C ASP A 103 -17.42 7.27 -5.31
N CYS A 104 -16.23 7.71 -4.93
CA CYS A 104 -15.84 7.95 -3.57
C CYS A 104 -15.78 9.46 -3.35
N CYS A 105 -15.89 9.84 -2.09
CA CYS A 105 -15.31 11.09 -1.64
C CYS A 105 -16.15 12.34 -2.00
N ASP A 106 -17.45 12.14 -2.16
CA ASP A 106 -18.47 13.18 -2.13
C ASP A 106 -18.30 14.05 -0.86
N LYS A 107 -18.24 15.39 -1.01
CA LYS A 107 -17.96 16.31 0.12
C LYS A 107 -18.97 16.14 1.26
N LYS A 108 -20.19 15.72 0.96
CA LYS A 108 -21.27 15.47 1.94
C LYS A 108 -20.92 14.36 2.94
N ASN A 109 -20.06 13.42 2.55
CA ASN A 109 -19.65 12.28 3.37
C ASN A 109 -18.35 12.55 4.15
N THR A 110 -17.90 13.80 4.20
CA THR A 110 -16.63 14.19 4.80
C THR A 110 -16.84 15.03 6.06
N ILE A 111 -16.15 14.65 7.12
CA ILE A 111 -16.13 15.34 8.42
C ILE A 111 -14.70 15.78 8.71
N VAL A 112 -14.50 17.06 9.00
CA VAL A 112 -13.19 17.60 9.41
C VAL A 112 -13.14 17.74 10.93
N LYS A 113 -12.14 17.11 11.56
CA LYS A 113 -11.87 17.16 13.00
C LYS A 113 -10.44 17.64 13.23
N GLY A 114 -10.27 18.94 13.46
CA GLY A 114 -8.95 19.56 13.63
C GLY A 114 -8.07 19.33 12.39
N ASN A 115 -6.96 18.62 12.56
CA ASN A 115 -6.03 18.28 11.46
C ASN A 115 -6.39 16.97 10.72
N THR A 116 -7.50 16.32 11.08
CA THR A 116 -7.90 15.03 10.50
C THR A 116 -9.18 15.20 9.69
N THR A 117 -9.19 14.65 8.49
CA THR A 117 -10.37 14.54 7.64
C THR A 117 -10.82 13.09 7.59
N LEU A 118 -12.09 12.84 7.89
CA LEU A 118 -12.73 11.54 7.85
C LEU A 118 -13.73 11.52 6.68
N THR A 119 -13.61 10.57 5.77
CA THR A 119 -14.50 10.45 4.61
C THR A 119 -15.13 9.07 4.63
N LYS A 120 -16.46 9.01 4.76
CA LYS A 120 -17.19 7.75 4.71
C LYS A 120 -17.25 7.22 3.28
N LEU A 121 -17.03 5.92 3.13
CA LEU A 121 -17.09 5.22 1.86
C LEU A 121 -18.43 4.47 1.70
N PRO A 122 -19.05 4.50 0.50
CA PRO A 122 -20.27 3.75 0.23
C PRO A 122 -20.03 2.25 -0.04
N LEU A 123 -18.77 1.82 -0.17
CA LEU A 123 -18.37 0.45 -0.46
C LEU A 123 -17.71 -0.20 0.76
N ALA A 124 -17.75 -1.53 0.85
CA ALA A 124 -17.25 -2.27 2.02
C ALA A 124 -16.19 -3.33 1.69
N ARG A 125 -15.87 -3.55 0.41
CA ARG A 125 -14.92 -4.58 -0.04
C ARG A 125 -13.71 -3.94 -0.72
N PHE A 126 -12.55 -4.55 -0.49
CA PHE A 126 -11.27 -4.02 -0.95
C PHE A 126 -10.35 -5.16 -1.34
N TYR A 127 -9.56 -4.99 -2.41
CA TYR A 127 -8.42 -5.89 -2.66
C TYR A 127 -7.31 -5.64 -1.64
N LEU A 128 -6.63 -6.72 -1.26
CA LEU A 128 -5.50 -6.68 -0.37
C LEU A 128 -4.20 -6.61 -1.17
N GLY A 129 -3.38 -5.61 -0.86
CA GLY A 129 -1.99 -5.53 -1.29
C GLY A 129 -1.06 -5.32 -0.11
N PHE A 130 0.24 -5.36 -0.40
CA PHE A 130 1.30 -5.15 0.57
C PHE A 130 2.33 -4.21 -0.04
N THR A 131 2.78 -3.20 0.70
CA THR A 131 3.81 -2.28 0.24
C THR A 131 4.85 -2.00 1.31
N LYS A 132 6.11 -1.87 0.92
CA LYS A 132 7.13 -1.30 1.79
C LYS A 132 6.81 0.18 2.01
N VAL A 133 6.89 0.63 3.25
CA VAL A 133 6.66 2.05 3.60
C VAL A 133 7.68 2.96 2.92
N SER A 134 8.90 2.48 2.65
CA SER A 134 9.89 3.19 1.83
C SER A 134 9.40 3.40 0.40
N PHE A 135 8.80 2.38 -0.22
CA PHE A 135 8.22 2.46 -1.55
C PHE A 135 7.01 3.41 -1.57
N TYR A 136 6.06 3.24 -0.65
CA TYR A 136 4.89 4.11 -0.52
C TYR A 136 5.28 5.58 -0.37
N ASN A 137 6.13 5.92 0.61
CA ASN A 137 6.56 7.30 0.85
C ASN A 137 7.31 7.90 -0.34
N LYS A 138 8.15 7.12 -1.04
CA LYS A 138 8.86 7.61 -2.24
C LYS A 138 7.88 8.07 -3.32
N LYS A 139 6.71 7.45 -3.39
CA LYS A 139 5.71 7.75 -4.41
C LYS A 139 4.70 8.82 -3.99
N THR A 140 4.39 8.92 -2.70
CA THR A 140 3.33 9.82 -2.20
C THR A 140 3.81 11.17 -1.66
N VAL A 141 5.09 11.29 -1.27
CA VAL A 141 5.63 12.52 -0.67
C VAL A 141 5.81 13.61 -1.74
N THR A 142 5.25 14.78 -1.48
CA THR A 142 5.43 15.99 -2.29
C THR A 142 6.10 17.08 -1.46
N ILE A 143 6.51 18.19 -2.10
CA ILE A 143 7.15 19.34 -1.41
C ILE A 143 6.29 19.83 -0.23
N ASP A 144 4.97 19.80 -0.38
CA ASP A 144 4.01 20.31 0.61
C ASP A 144 3.56 19.27 1.65
N LYS A 145 3.93 18.00 1.49
CA LYS A 145 3.43 16.90 2.33
C LYS A 145 4.55 16.09 2.94
N LYS A 146 4.58 16.00 4.27
CA LYS A 146 5.55 15.18 5.01
C LYS A 146 5.24 13.69 4.85
N LYS A 147 6.27 12.85 5.08
CA LYS A 147 6.18 11.38 5.13
C LYS A 147 5.04 10.90 6.03
N PHE A 148 4.46 9.78 5.64
CA PHE A 148 3.41 9.07 6.34
C PHE A 148 3.89 8.57 7.72
N LEU A 149 2.96 8.28 8.64
CA LEU A 149 3.19 8.11 10.08
C LEU A 149 3.94 6.83 10.49
N ILE A 150 4.29 5.94 9.57
CA ILE A 150 4.88 4.64 9.91
C ILE A 150 6.41 4.73 10.01
N LYS A 151 6.94 4.38 11.19
CA LYS A 151 8.37 4.46 11.51
C LYS A 151 9.22 3.37 10.85
N ASN A 152 8.69 2.14 10.73
CA ASN A 152 9.43 1.02 10.15
C ASN A 152 9.29 1.00 8.61
N LYS A 153 10.40 1.25 7.92
CA LYS A 153 10.44 1.48 6.46
C LYS A 153 10.64 0.21 5.63
N GLU A 154 11.14 -0.85 6.24
CA GLU A 154 11.60 -2.05 5.52
C GLU A 154 10.56 -3.19 5.54
N ASN A 155 9.62 -3.16 6.49
CA ASN A 155 8.52 -4.12 6.53
C ASN A 155 7.46 -3.81 5.48
N PHE A 156 6.80 -4.87 4.99
CA PHE A 156 5.58 -4.76 4.21
C PHE A 156 4.40 -4.40 5.11
N TYR A 157 3.61 -3.43 4.66
CA TYR A 157 2.38 -3.00 5.29
C TYR A 157 1.19 -3.28 4.38
N PRO A 158 0.07 -3.76 4.94
CA PRO A 158 -1.14 -3.98 4.17
C PRO A 158 -1.68 -2.65 3.63
N ILE A 159 -2.04 -2.65 2.35
CA ILE A 159 -2.64 -1.54 1.62
C ILE A 159 -3.88 -2.04 0.89
N LEU A 160 -4.96 -1.27 0.98
CA LEU A 160 -6.26 -1.65 0.45
C LEU A 160 -6.62 -0.82 -0.77
N PHE A 161 -7.15 -1.50 -1.78
CA PHE A 161 -7.62 -0.92 -3.03
C PHE A 161 -9.13 -1.09 -3.08
N PRO A 162 -9.90 -0.03 -3.39
CA PRO A 162 -11.34 -0.14 -3.41
C PRO A 162 -11.79 -1.10 -4.52
N LEU A 163 -12.73 -1.98 -4.19
CA LEU A 163 -13.43 -2.83 -5.16
C LEU A 163 -14.82 -2.22 -5.36
N CYS A 164 -15.06 -1.65 -6.53
CA CYS A 164 -16.41 -1.22 -6.93
C CYS A 164 -17.07 -2.34 -7.72
N ASP A 165 -18.35 -2.56 -7.44
CA ASP A 165 -19.21 -3.52 -8.13
C ASP A 165 -19.92 -2.84 -9.31
#